data_AF-A0A2X0L821-F1
#
_entry.id   AF-A0A2X0L821-F1
#
_cell.length_a   1.000
_cell.length_b   1.000
_cell.length_c   1.000
_cell.angle_alpha   90.00
_cell.angle_beta   90.00
_cell.angle_gamma   90.00
#
_symmetry.space_group_name_H-M   'P 1'
#
loop_
_entity.id
_entity.type
_entity.pdbx_description
1 polymer ?
#
loop_
_entity_poly.entity_id
_entity_poly.type
_entity_poly.pdbx_seq_one_letter_code
_entity_poly.pdbx_strand_id
1 'polypeptide(L)' 'MKVTLSCDHRVVDGAIGARWLKSFKAYLESPLSFML' A
#
# COMPACT_ATOMS: atom_id res chain seq x y z
N MET A 1 -9.33 0.18 9.87
CA MET A 1 -9.41 0.64 8.47
C MET A 1 -9.54 -0.56 7.55
N LYS A 2 -10.52 -0.58 6.64
CA LYS A 2 -10.72 -1.63 5.63
C LYS A 2 -10.62 -1.00 4.24
N VAL A 3 -9.62 -1.42 3.47
CA VAL A 3 -9.34 -0.92 2.11
C VAL A 3 -9.08 -2.10 1.19
N THR A 4 -9.41 -1.94 -0.09
CA THR A 4 -9.20 -2.95 -1.13
C THR A 4 -8.34 -2.34 -2.22
N LEU A 5 -7.24 -3.01 -2.59
CA LEU A 5 -6.39 -2.64 -3.72
C LEU A 5 -6.76 -3.51 -4.93
N SER A 6 -7.01 -2.87 -6.07
CA SER A 6 -7.09 -3.54 -7.37
C SER A 6 -5.86 -3.15 -8.19
N CYS A 7 -5.18 -4.15 -8.75
CA CYS A 7 -3.95 -3.96 -9.53
C CYS A 7 -3.91 -4.92 -10.74
N ASP A 8 -3.26 -4.49 -11.82
CA ASP A 8 -3.03 -5.33 -13.01
C ASP A 8 -1.94 -6.36 -12.71
N HIS A 9 -2.32 -7.63 -12.65
CA HIS A 9 -1.42 -8.72 -12.30
C HIS A 9 -0.33 -9.04 -13.34
N ARG A 10 -0.47 -8.54 -14.57
CA ARG A 10 0.59 -8.70 -15.59
C ARG A 10 1.82 -7.85 -15.25
N VAL A 11 1.62 -6.81 -14.45
CA VAL A 11 2.65 -5.83 -14.07
C VAL A 11 2.97 -5.91 -12.58
N VAL A 12 1.99 -6.22 -11.74
CA VAL A 12 2.12 -6.24 -10.28
C VAL A 12 1.81 -7.62 -9.73
N ASP A 13 2.83 -8.28 -9.17
CA ASP A 13 2.63 -9.52 -8.45
C ASP A 13 1.98 -9.28 -7.06
N GLY A 14 1.46 -10.35 -6.46
CA GLY A 14 0.78 -10.28 -5.16
C GLY A 14 1.69 -9.84 -4.00
N ALA A 15 2.99 -10.14 -4.05
CA ALA A 15 3.93 -9.76 -3.00
C ALA A 15 4.27 -8.27 -3.06
N ILE A 16 4.36 -7.68 -4.25
CA ILE A 16 4.49 -6.25 -4.47
C ILE A 16 3.22 -5.53 -4.00
N GLY A 17 2.04 -6.02 -4.40
CA GLY A 17 0.75 -5.45 -3.96
C GLY A 17 0.59 -5.46 -2.44
N ALA A 18 0.98 -6.56 -1.78
CA ALA A 18 0.95 -6.67 -0.31
C ALA A 18 1.93 -5.69 0.38
N ARG A 19 3.17 -5.55 -0.13
CA ARG A 19 4.14 -4.57 0.38
C ARG A 19 3.66 -3.14 0.22
N TRP A 20 3.05 -2.83 -0.91
CA TRP A 20 2.47 -1.53 -1.17
C TRP A 20 1.35 -1.22 -0.18
N LEU A 21 0.41 -2.15 0.01
CA LEU A 21 -0.70 -1.98 0.97
C LEU A 21 -0.20 -1.80 2.41
N LYS A 22 0.86 -2.51 2.80
CA LYS A 22 1.47 -2.35 4.14
C LYS A 22 2.03 -0.93 4.32
N SER A 23 2.74 -0.43 3.31
CA SER A 23 3.33 0.92 3.34
C SER A 23 2.23 1.98 3.33
N PHE A 24 1.24 1.83 2.45
CA PHE A 24 0.05 2.68 2.38
C PHE A 24 -0.68 2.77 3.71
N LYS A 25 -0.86 1.64 4.40
CA LYS A 25 -1.46 1.61 5.74
C LYS A 25 -0.61 2.38 6.75
N ALA A 26 0.70 2.17 6.77
CA ALA A 26 1.60 2.85 7.71
C ALA A 26 1.57 4.38 7.52
N TYR A 27 1.52 4.83 6.27
CA TYR A 27 1.40 6.25 5.94
C TYR A 27 0.09 6.87 6.41
N LEU A 28 -1.03 6.15 6.30
CA LEU A 28 -2.32 6.63 6.80
C LEU A 28 -2.38 6.64 8.34
N GLU A 29 -1.68 5.72 9.00
CA GLU A 29 -1.58 5.67 10.46
C GLU A 29 -0.62 6.73 11.03
N SER A 30 0.39 7.16 10.26
CA SER A 30 1.31 8.23 10.64
C SER A 30 1.53 9.22 9.49
N PRO A 31 0.64 10.20 9.29
CA PRO A 31 0.68 11.11 8.14
C PRO A 31 1.98 11.91 8.01
N LEU A 32 2.68 12.16 9.12
CA LEU A 32 3.97 12.86 9.12
C LEU A 32 5.08 12.08 8.41
N SER A 33 4.95 10.75 8.30
CA SER A 33 5.89 9.92 7.54
C SER A 33 5.83 10.15 6.02
N PHE A 34 4.83 10.87 5.51
CA PHE A 34 4.76 11.31 4.11
C PHE A 34 5.53 12.63 3.84
N MET A 35 5.92 13.37 4.90
CA MET A 35 6.50 14.72 4.77
C MET A 35 8.03 14.75 4.86
N LEU A 36 8.69 13.60 5.05
CA LEU A 36 10.15 13.41 5.13
C LEU A 36 10.63 12.59 3.94
#